data_AF-A0A6B4JJ24-F1
#
_entry.id   AF-A0A6B4JJ24-F1
#
_cell.length_a   1.000
_cell.length_b   1.000
_cell.length_c   1.000
_cell.angle_alpha   90.00
_cell.angle_beta   90.00
_cell.angle_gamma   90.00
#
_symmetry.space_group_name_H-M   'P 1'
#
loop_
_entity.id
_entity.type
_entity.pdbx_description
1 polymer ?
#
loop_
_entity_poly.entity_id
_entity_poly.type
_entity_poly.pdbx_seq_one_letter_code
_entity_poly.pdbx_strand_id
1 'polypeptide(L)'
;MLKFLLKRFSIDSTISSIGIIDNKLPVCEFFDNVLFGRAYSINVLVFTIEGEPEFRILTFDGKQIKYTLDSSKTSLGFIKNYYGNKFIKKLDGEQIYYDLYQDSKFVVSLLSYRN
;
A
#
# COMPACT_ATOMS: atom_id res chain seq x y z
N MET A 1 30.51 13.03 -0.31
CA MET A 1 30.38 11.58 -0.04
C MET A 1 28.95 11.34 0.43
N LEU A 2 28.13 10.76 -0.45
CA LEU A 2 26.67 10.68 -0.32
C LEU A 2 26.31 9.72 0.82
N LYS A 3 25.84 10.23 1.96
CA LYS A 3 25.24 9.40 3.02
C LYS A 3 23.94 8.84 2.45
N PHE A 4 23.97 7.60 1.98
CA PHE A 4 22.76 6.82 1.75
C PHE A 4 22.05 6.70 3.09
N LEU A 5 21.01 7.53 3.27
CA LEU A 5 20.07 7.43 4.36
C LEU A 5 19.35 6.09 4.16
N LEU A 6 19.86 5.02 4.76
CA LEU A 6 19.07 3.82 5.04
C LEU A 6 18.00 4.26 6.04
N LYS A 7 16.94 4.89 5.51
CA LYS A 7 15.68 5.06 6.23
C LYS A 7 15.24 3.63 6.50
N ARG A 8 15.42 3.16 7.75
CA ARG A 8 14.74 1.97 8.25
C ARG A 8 13.26 2.22 7.93
N PHE A 9 12.73 1.53 6.93
CA PHE A 9 11.30 1.56 6.66
C PHE A 9 10.65 0.92 7.89
N SER A 10 10.07 1.74 8.77
CA SER A 10 9.18 1.23 9.80
C SER A 10 7.98 0.59 9.10
N ILE A 11 7.56 -0.55 9.60
CA ILE A 11 6.31 -1.17 9.18
C ILE A 11 5.20 -0.50 9.98
N ASP A 12 4.33 0.21 9.28
CA ASP A 12 3.25 0.97 9.90
C ASP A 12 2.03 0.06 10.13
N SER A 13 1.80 -0.90 9.23
CA SER A 13 0.73 -1.91 9.35
C SER A 13 1.18 -3.26 8.80
N THR A 14 0.59 -4.34 9.30
CA THR A 14 0.82 -5.70 8.77
C THR A 14 -0.50 -6.33 8.35
N ILE A 15 -0.52 -7.02 7.21
CA ILE A 15 -1.66 -7.81 6.76
C ILE A 15 -1.21 -9.27 6.64
N SER A 16 -1.86 -10.14 7.39
CA SER A 16 -1.60 -11.59 7.34
C SER A 16 -2.06 -12.22 6.03
N SER A 17 -1.62 -13.45 5.77
CA SER A 17 -1.97 -14.24 4.59
C SER A 17 -3.47 -14.52 4.42
N ILE A 18 -4.23 -14.45 5.52
CA ILE A 18 -5.69 -14.59 5.54
C ILE A 18 -6.43 -13.25 5.55
N GLY A 19 -5.72 -12.14 5.36
CA GLY A 19 -6.29 -10.80 5.23
C GLY A 19 -6.63 -10.10 6.55
N ILE A 20 -6.20 -10.62 7.71
CA ILE A 20 -6.34 -9.91 8.99
C ILE A 20 -5.28 -8.81 9.05
N ILE A 21 -5.71 -7.57 9.30
CA ILE A 21 -4.84 -6.40 9.47
C ILE A 21 -4.52 -6.17 10.94
N ASP A 22 -3.23 -6.04 11.23
CA ASP A 22 -2.70 -5.52 12.49
C ASP A 22 -2.28 -4.05 12.33
N ASN A 23 -2.61 -3.25 13.32
CA ASN A 23 -2.52 -1.78 13.30
C ASN A 23 -3.17 -1.13 12.06
N LYS A 24 -4.50 -1.12 12.00
CA LYS A 24 -5.28 -0.56 10.87
C LYS A 24 -5.20 0.97 10.74
N LEU A 25 -4.85 1.69 11.81
CA LEU A 25 -4.96 3.14 11.87
C LEU A 25 -4.12 3.87 10.79
N PRO A 26 -2.83 3.54 10.56
CA PRO A 26 -2.03 4.20 9.52
C PRO A 26 -2.60 4.03 8.11
N VAL A 27 -3.24 2.90 7.81
CA VAL A 27 -3.92 2.69 6.52
C VAL A 27 -5.11 3.65 6.38
N CYS A 28 -5.93 3.80 7.42
CA CYS A 28 -7.02 4.77 7.41
C CYS A 28 -6.49 6.21 7.25
N GLU A 29 -5.47 6.59 8.04
CA GLU A 29 -4.86 7.91 7.98
C GLU A 29 -4.27 8.21 6.59
N PHE A 30 -3.67 7.23 5.92
CA PHE A 30 -3.17 7.42 4.56
C PHE A 30 -4.29 7.82 3.60
N PHE A 31 -5.39 7.06 3.58
CA PHE A 31 -6.50 7.35 2.67
C PHE A 31 -7.24 8.64 3.04
N ASP A 32 -7.36 8.96 4.34
CA ASP A 32 -7.90 10.25 4.79
C ASP A 32 -7.01 11.42 4.34
N ASN A 33 -5.69 11.31 4.46
CA ASN A 33 -4.76 12.33 3.98
C ASN A 33 -4.81 12.49 2.46
N VAL A 34 -5.03 11.41 1.70
CA VAL A 34 -5.30 11.51 0.26
C VAL A 34 -6.56 12.32 -0.01
N LEU A 35 -7.65 12.06 0.71
CA LEU A 35 -8.91 12.81 0.56
C LEU A 35 -8.75 14.30 0.93
N PHE A 36 -7.90 14.60 1.91
CA PHE A 36 -7.61 15.97 2.34
C PHE A 36 -6.50 16.68 1.54
N GLY A 37 -5.90 16.02 0.54
CA GLY A 37 -4.81 16.60 -0.25
C GLY A 37 -3.52 16.83 0.54
N ARG A 38 -3.30 16.07 1.63
CA ARG A 38 -2.14 16.20 2.53
C ARG A 38 -1.13 15.12 2.24
N ALA A 39 0.13 15.50 2.04
CA ALA A 39 1.19 14.53 1.79
C ALA A 39 1.33 13.54 2.96
N TYR A 40 1.41 12.25 2.66
CA TYR A 40 1.54 11.18 3.65
C TYR A 40 2.19 9.94 3.03
N SER A 41 2.79 9.09 3.84
CA SER A 41 3.38 7.84 3.37
C SER A 41 3.28 6.75 4.44
N ILE A 42 3.02 5.52 4.00
CA ILE A 42 3.01 4.34 4.85
C ILE A 42 3.74 3.17 4.17
N ASN A 43 4.28 2.26 4.98
CA ASN A 43 4.79 0.97 4.54
C ASN A 43 3.97 -0.14 5.21
N VAL A 44 3.34 -0.97 4.39
CA VAL A 44 2.54 -2.10 4.84
C VAL A 44 3.27 -3.40 4.51
N LEU A 45 3.49 -4.25 5.51
CA LEU A 45 3.95 -5.61 5.30
C LEU A 45 2.75 -6.50 5.00
N VAL A 46 2.76 -7.23 3.89
CA VAL A 46 1.69 -8.16 3.52
C VAL A 46 2.29 -9.53 3.32
N PHE A 47 1.70 -10.55 3.95
CA PHE A 47 2.10 -11.93 3.71
C PHE A 47 1.27 -12.53 2.59
N THR A 48 1.91 -13.19 1.62
CA THR A 48 1.22 -13.98 0.59
C THR A 48 0.56 -15.21 1.21
N ILE A 49 -0.25 -15.94 0.44
CA ILE A 49 -0.87 -17.19 0.91
C ILE A 49 0.19 -18.26 1.25
N GLU A 50 1.36 -18.20 0.61
CA GLU A 50 2.54 -19.02 0.89
C GLU A 50 3.33 -18.54 2.12
N GLY A 51 2.93 -17.43 2.75
CA GLY A 51 3.60 -16.85 3.90
C GLY A 51 4.84 -16.03 3.56
N GLU A 52 5.02 -15.66 2.28
CA GLU A 52 6.15 -14.84 1.85
C GLU A 52 5.89 -13.34 2.10
N PRO A 53 6.86 -12.55 2.59
CA PRO A 53 6.66 -11.14 2.89
C PRO A 53 6.78 -10.26 1.64
N GLU A 54 5.75 -9.46 1.37
CA GLU A 54 5.73 -8.37 0.39
C GLU A 54 5.62 -7.02 1.11
N PHE A 55 6.35 -6.02 0.63
CA PHE A 55 6.20 -4.65 1.12
C PHE A 55 5.37 -3.83 0.14
N ARG A 56 4.35 -3.16 0.69
CA ARG A 56 3.50 -2.22 -0.03
C ARG A 56 3.76 -0.83 0.50
N ILE A 57 4.53 -0.07 -0.28
CA ILE A 57 4.94 1.29 0.08
C ILE A 57 4.03 2.26 -0.65
N LEU A 58 3.24 3.01 0.10
CA LEU A 58 2.33 4.01 -0.43
C LEU A 58 2.86 5.40 -0.09
N THR A 59 2.92 6.28 -1.07
CA THR A 59 3.31 7.67 -0.89
C THR A 59 2.38 8.57 -1.67
N PHE A 60 1.82 9.57 -1.00
CA PHE A 60 1.01 10.60 -1.61
C PHE A 60 1.71 11.95 -1.42
N ASP A 61 1.92 12.69 -2.50
CA ASP A 61 2.65 13.96 -2.50
C ASP A 61 1.74 15.19 -2.38
N GLY A 62 0.44 14.99 -2.16
CA GLY A 62 -0.60 16.03 -2.22
C GLY A 62 -1.37 16.06 -3.54
N LYS A 63 -0.92 15.32 -4.57
CA LYS A 63 -1.58 15.23 -5.88
C LYS A 63 -1.62 13.83 -6.47
N GLN A 64 -0.54 13.06 -6.35
CA GLN A 64 -0.39 11.74 -6.94
C GLN A 64 -0.02 10.71 -5.88
N ILE A 65 -0.64 9.55 -5.96
CA ILE A 65 -0.30 8.36 -5.20
C ILE A 65 0.74 7.57 -6.01
N LYS A 66 1.89 7.35 -5.42
CA LYS A 66 2.87 6.36 -5.83
C LYS A 66 2.69 5.11 -4.96
N TYR A 67 2.63 3.96 -5.62
CA TYR A 67 2.63 2.65 -4.99
C TYR A 67 3.81 1.83 -5.47
N THR A 68 4.66 1.40 -4.54
CA THR A 68 5.72 0.43 -4.80
C THR A 68 5.33 -0.91 -4.17
N LEU A 69 5.21 -1.94 -5.02
CA LEU A 69 5.11 -3.34 -4.62
C LEU A 69 6.51 -3.95 -4.67
N ASP A 70 7.08 -4.23 -3.51
CA ASP A 70 8.37 -4.90 -3.36
C ASP A 70 8.13 -6.35 -2.95
N SER A 71 8.22 -7.24 -3.94
CA SER A 71 8.19 -8.70 -3.80
C SER A 71 9.59 -9.28 -4.02
N SER A 72 10.66 -8.49 -3.83
CA SER A 72 12.05 -8.96 -4.03
C SER A 72 12.49 -10.01 -3.02
N LYS A 73 11.74 -10.15 -1.91
CA LYS A 73 11.94 -11.14 -0.85
C LYS A 73 11.01 -12.34 -0.95
N THR A 74 10.23 -12.44 -2.03
CA THR A 74 9.38 -13.59 -2.33
C THR A 74 9.97 -14.40 -3.48
N SER A 75 9.37 -15.55 -3.76
CA SER A 75 9.66 -16.37 -4.94
C SER A 75 9.53 -15.63 -6.28
N LEU A 76 8.78 -14.52 -6.32
CA LEU A 76 8.56 -13.73 -7.55
C LEU A 76 9.71 -12.77 -7.88
N GLY A 77 10.45 -12.30 -6.88
CA GLY A 77 11.71 -11.59 -7.07
C GLY A 77 11.63 -10.24 -7.81
N PHE A 78 10.49 -9.54 -7.81
CA PHE A 78 10.33 -8.28 -8.53
C PHE A 78 10.02 -7.07 -7.63
N ILE A 79 10.27 -5.87 -8.18
CA ILE A 79 9.78 -4.60 -7.64
C ILE A 79 9.01 -3.88 -8.76
N LYS A 80 7.76 -3.47 -8.48
CA LYS A 80 6.91 -2.73 -9.43
C LYS A 80 6.47 -1.40 -8.83
N ASN A 81 6.39 -0.38 -9.68
CA ASN A 81 5.90 0.94 -9.31
C ASN A 81 4.65 1.27 -10.12
N TYR A 82 3.64 1.79 -9.44
CA TYR A 82 2.38 2.23 -10.00
C TYR A 82 2.09 3.66 -9.56
N TYR A 83 1.39 4.40 -10.42
CA TYR A 83 1.04 5.80 -10.18
C TYR A 83 -0.43 6.01 -10.52
N GLY A 84 -1.10 6.83 -9.72
CA GLY A 84 -2.48 7.23 -9.95
C GLY A 84 -2.84 8.47 -9.13
N ASN A 85 -3.92 9.14 -9.48
CA ASN A 85 -4.34 10.39 -8.86
C ASN A 85 -5.59 10.25 -7.97
N LYS A 86 -6.19 9.06 -7.92
CA LYS A 86 -7.35 8.79 -7.06
C LYS A 86 -7.38 7.34 -6.60
N PHE A 87 -8.10 7.09 -5.52
CA PHE A 87 -8.43 5.74 -5.09
C PHE A 87 -9.95 5.55 -5.00
N ILE A 88 -10.40 4.30 -5.10
CA ILE A 88 -11.77 3.90 -4.80
C ILE A 88 -11.72 2.82 -3.73
N LYS A 89 -12.43 3.05 -2.62
CA LYS A 89 -12.68 2.03 -1.61
C LYS A 89 -13.88 1.19 -2.04
N LYS A 90 -13.72 -0.13 -2.10
CA LYS A 90 -14.79 -1.08 -2.41
C LYS A 90 -14.94 -2.09 -1.26
N LEU A 91 -16.17 -2.55 -1.07
CA LEU A 91 -16.49 -3.65 -0.17
C LEU A 91 -17.04 -4.79 -1.03
N ASP A 92 -16.50 -5.99 -0.86
CA ASP A 92 -16.99 -7.21 -1.48
C ASP A 92 -17.02 -8.32 -0.42
N GLY A 93 -18.23 -8.64 0.04
CA GLY A 93 -18.43 -9.45 1.23
C GLY A 93 -17.72 -8.83 2.45
N GLU A 94 -16.87 -9.61 3.09
CA GLU A 94 -16.05 -9.18 4.23
C GLU A 94 -14.76 -8.46 3.81
N GLN A 95 -14.44 -8.41 2.52
CA GLN A 95 -13.17 -7.91 2.02
C GLN A 95 -13.27 -6.43 1.64
N ILE A 96 -12.35 -5.62 2.16
CA ILE A 96 -12.16 -4.23 1.76
C ILE A 96 -11.03 -4.16 0.74
N TYR A 97 -11.23 -3.38 -0.32
CA TYR A 97 -10.24 -3.08 -1.35
C TYR A 97 -10.04 -1.58 -1.48
N TYR A 98 -8.80 -1.17 -1.67
CA TYR A 98 -8.44 0.18 -2.09
C TYR A 98 -7.79 0.12 -3.47
N ASP A 99 -8.54 0.53 -4.48
CA ASP A 99 -8.11 0.45 -5.87
C ASP A 99 -7.56 1.78 -6.36
N LEU A 100 -6.37 1.75 -6.96
CA LEU A 100 -5.72 2.91 -7.57
C LEU A 100 -6.26 3.16 -8.98
N TYR A 101 -6.52 4.42 -9.27
CA TYR A 101 -6.93 4.87 -10.59
C TYR A 101 -6.07 6.06 -11.05
N GLN A 102 -5.86 6.12 -12.36
CA GLN A 102 -5.38 7.31 -13.05
C GLN A 102 -6.56 7.85 -13.87
N ASP A 103 -7.09 9.00 -13.46
CA ASP A 103 -8.33 9.57 -14.00
C ASP A 103 -9.43 8.52 -13.94
N SER A 104 -10.07 8.13 -15.05
CA SER A 104 -11.12 7.08 -15.04
C SER A 104 -10.59 5.64 -15.12
N LYS A 105 -9.28 5.44 -15.35
CA LYS A 105 -8.71 4.12 -15.63
C LYS A 105 -8.19 3.43 -14.37
N PHE A 106 -8.63 2.20 -14.14
CA PHE A 106 -8.08 1.34 -13.10
C PHE A 106 -6.61 1.03 -13.38
N VAL A 107 -5.77 1.13 -12.35
CA VAL A 107 -4.32 0.85 -12.43
C VAL A 107 -4.01 -0.47 -11.73
N VAL A 108 -4.29 -0.56 -10.43
CA VAL A 108 -3.97 -1.73 -9.59
C VAL A 108 -4.71 -1.63 -8.25
N SER A 109 -4.91 -2.75 -7.56
CA SER A 109 -5.35 -2.73 -6.15
C SER A 109 -4.17 -2.43 -5.23
N LEU A 110 -4.25 -1.36 -4.44
CA LEU A 110 -3.20 -0.91 -3.52
C LEU A 110 -3.10 -1.86 -2.32
N LEU A 111 -4.22 -2.08 -1.66
CA LEU A 111 -4.35 -2.86 -0.43
C LEU A 111 -5.69 -3.57 -0.42
N SER A 112 -5.71 -4.76 0.16
CA SER A 112 -6.94 -5.44 0.52
C SER A 112 -6.77 -6.15 1.86
N TYR A 113 -7.81 -6.09 2.71
CA TYR A 113 -7.87 -6.81 3.99
C TYR A 113 -9.33 -7.09 4.37
N ARG A 114 -9.56 -8.05 5.26
CA ARG A 114 -10.89 -8.39 5.80
C ARG A 114 -11.31 -7.37 6.85
N ASN A 115 -12.58 -6.97 6.83
CA ASN A 115 -13.14 -6.00 7.77
C ASN A 115 -13.21 -6.53 9.20
#